data_AF-A0A2Z3R4K5-F1
#
_entry.id   AF-A0A2Z3R4K5-F1
#
_cell.length_a   1.000
_cell.length_b   1.000
_cell.length_c   1.000
_cell.angle_alpha   90.00
_cell.angle_beta   90.00
_cell.angle_gamma   90.00
#
_symmetry.space_group_name_H-M   'P 1'
#
loop_
_entity.id
_entity.type
_entity.pdbx_description
1 polymer ?
#
loop_
_entity_poly.entity_id
_entity_poly.type
_entity_poly.pdbx_seq_one_letter_code
_entity_poly.pdbx_strand_id
1 'polypeptide(L)'
;MRDEYDFSKGKRGAVLPTKGKRRITIYIDDDILAAFRARAEQMGGGYQTLMNEALKASLAKDDKPLTARTLRRILREEMVSKSG
;
A
#
# COMPACT_ATOMS: atom_id res chain seq x y z
N MET A 1 11.34 -18.18 -14.40
CA MET A 1 11.50 -16.73 -14.11
C MET A 1 13.00 -16.45 -14.08
N ARG A 2 13.51 -15.36 -14.64
CA ARG A 2 14.96 -15.09 -14.64
C ARG A 2 15.34 -14.31 -13.38
N ASP A 3 16.42 -14.72 -12.73
CA ASP A 3 16.84 -14.21 -11.42
C ASP A 3 17.45 -12.80 -11.49
N GLU A 4 17.99 -12.41 -12.66
CA GLU A 4 18.59 -11.08 -12.85
C GLU A 4 18.17 -10.48 -14.19
N TYR A 5 17.79 -9.20 -14.15
CA TYR A 5 17.56 -8.38 -15.33
C TYR A 5 18.68 -7.35 -15.44
N ASP A 6 19.45 -7.43 -16.53
CA ASP A 6 20.47 -6.44 -16.87
C ASP A 6 19.81 -5.21 -17.52
N PHE A 7 19.81 -4.08 -16.79
CA PHE A 7 19.30 -2.79 -17.22
C PHE A 7 20.41 -1.83 -17.71
N SER A 8 21.62 -2.34 -17.99
CA SER A 8 22.79 -1.54 -18.43
C SER A 8 22.55 -0.67 -19.67
N LYS A 9 21.54 -0.98 -20.49
CA LYS A 9 21.21 -0.25 -21.74
C LYS A 9 19.98 0.65 -21.64
N GLY A 10 19.36 0.80 -20.47
CA GLY A 10 18.17 1.65 -20.30
C GLY A 10 18.53 3.14 -20.21
N LYS A 11 18.24 3.94 -21.24
CA LYS A 11 18.29 5.41 -21.14
C LYS A 11 17.15 5.91 -20.22
N ARG A 12 17.48 6.30 -18.99
CA ARG A 12 16.53 6.92 -18.06
C ARG A 12 16.21 8.34 -18.53
N GLY A 13 15.00 8.53 -19.07
CA GLY A 13 14.40 9.87 -19.23
C GLY A 13 14.40 10.62 -17.90
N ALA A 14 14.49 11.94 -17.96
CA ALA A 14 14.62 12.81 -16.78
C ALA A 14 13.62 12.39 -15.69
N VAL A 15 14.14 11.91 -14.57
CA VAL A 15 13.33 11.53 -13.41
C VAL A 15 12.74 12.81 -12.86
N LEU A 16 11.50 13.13 -13.26
CA LEU A 16 10.77 14.26 -12.72
C LEU A 16 10.80 14.15 -11.19
N PRO A 17 11.19 15.21 -10.46
CA PRO A 17 11.21 15.15 -9.01
C PRO A 17 9.80 14.88 -8.51
N THR A 18 9.62 13.78 -7.79
CA THR A 18 8.34 13.42 -7.19
C THR A 18 8.04 14.38 -6.04
N LYS A 19 7.31 15.46 -6.32
CA LYS A 19 6.88 16.47 -5.33
C LYS A 19 6.26 15.78 -4.11
N GLY A 20 6.80 16.03 -2.92
CA GLY A 20 6.28 15.49 -1.65
C GLY A 20 6.71 14.07 -1.28
N LYS A 21 7.58 13.41 -2.05
CA LYS A 21 8.18 12.12 -1.67
C LYS A 21 9.67 12.28 -1.40
N ARG A 22 10.15 11.73 -0.28
CA ARG A 22 11.59 11.71 0.08
C ARG A 22 12.15 10.32 -0.19
N ARG A 23 13.26 10.23 -0.93
CA ARG A 23 14.02 8.98 -1.04
C ARG A 23 14.80 8.79 0.25
N ILE A 24 14.63 7.63 0.87
CA ILE A 24 15.34 7.22 2.08
C ILE A 24 15.93 5.83 1.89
N THR A 25 17.00 5.53 2.62
CA THR A 25 17.51 4.16 2.76
C THR A 25 16.97 3.60 4.07
N ILE A 26 16.25 2.49 4.00
CA ILE A 26 15.67 1.80 5.15
C ILE A 26 15.88 0.29 4.98
N TYR A 27 15.98 -0.43 6.09
CA TYR A 27 15.85 -1.88 6.10
C TYR A 27 14.37 -2.25 6.16
N ILE A 28 13.97 -3.23 5.36
CA ILE A 28 12.62 -3.81 5.29
C ILE A 28 12.81 -5.31 5.15
N ASP A 29 11.99 -6.10 5.83
CA ASP A 29 12.05 -7.56 5.73
C ASP A 29 11.70 -8.03 4.30
N ASP A 30 12.42 -9.04 3.84
CA ASP A 30 12.28 -9.56 2.47
C ASP A 30 10.88 -10.12 2.18
N ASP A 31 10.25 -10.73 3.19
CA ASP A 31 8.90 -11.27 3.11
C ASP A 31 7.84 -10.17 2.94
N ILE A 32 7.99 -9.05 3.65
CA ILE A 32 7.16 -7.85 3.49
C ILE A 32 7.32 -7.30 2.08
N LEU A 33 8.56 -7.15 1.60
CA LEU A 33 8.81 -6.64 0.26
C LEU A 33 8.20 -7.56 -0.82
N ALA A 34 8.35 -8.87 -0.66
CA ALA A 34 7.76 -9.86 -1.57
C ALA A 34 6.22 -9.79 -1.58
N ALA A 35 5.59 -9.69 -0.41
CA ALA A 35 4.14 -9.58 -0.29
C ALA A 35 3.58 -8.33 -0.99
N PHE A 36 4.24 -7.18 -0.83
CA PHE A 36 3.81 -5.94 -1.49
C PHE A 36 4.03 -5.99 -3.00
N ARG A 37 5.07 -6.66 -3.50
CA ARG A 37 5.27 -6.89 -4.94
C ARG A 37 4.17 -7.74 -5.55
N ALA A 38 3.86 -8.89 -4.94
CA ALA A 38 2.81 -9.78 -5.42
C ALA A 38 1.43 -9.09 -5.47
N ARG A 39 1.11 -8.27 -4.45
CA ARG A 39 -0.13 -7.49 -4.43
C ARG A 39 -0.16 -6.38 -5.49
N ALA A 40 0.98 -5.74 -5.73
CA ALA A 40 1.08 -4.68 -6.74
C ALA A 40 0.89 -5.21 -8.16
N GLU A 41 1.44 -6.38 -8.46
CA GLU A 41 1.27 -7.07 -9.75
C GLU A 41 -0.19 -7.37 -10.05
N GLN A 42 -0.94 -7.84 -9.04
CA GLN A 42 -2.38 -8.12 -9.18
C GLN A 42 -3.22 -6.86 -9.44
N MET A 43 -2.81 -5.71 -8.89
CA MET A 43 -3.53 -4.44 -8.99
C MET A 43 -3.04 -3.55 -10.14
N GLY A 44 -2.02 -3.98 -10.90
CA GLY A 44 -1.41 -3.16 -11.96
C GLY A 44 -0.70 -1.90 -11.47
N GLY A 45 -0.26 -1.89 -10.20
CA GLY A 45 0.33 -0.73 -9.52
C GLY A 45 1.80 -0.90 -9.15
N GLY A 46 2.39 0.13 -8.54
CA GLY A 46 3.75 0.07 -7.98
C GLY A 46 3.74 -0.35 -6.51
N TYR A 47 4.57 -1.33 -6.12
CA TYR A 47 4.66 -1.82 -4.74
C TYR A 47 5.01 -0.70 -3.73
N GLN A 48 5.82 0.28 -4.14
CA GLN A 48 6.16 1.44 -3.32
C GLN A 48 4.94 2.32 -3.03
N THR A 49 4.00 2.43 -3.97
CA THR A 49 2.75 3.17 -3.76
C THR A 49 1.88 2.48 -2.73
N LEU A 50 1.69 1.15 -2.88
CA LEU A 50 0.92 0.35 -1.92
C LEU A 50 1.55 0.37 -0.51
N MET A 51 2.86 0.28 -0.42
CA MET A 51 3.57 0.37 0.86
C MET A 51 3.37 1.74 1.52
N ASN A 52 3.48 2.82 0.75
CA ASN A 52 3.20 4.16 1.27
C ASN A 52 1.74 4.36 1.69
N GLU A 53 0.77 3.79 0.96
CA GLU A 53 -0.64 3.83 1.33
C GLU A 53 -0.91 3.05 2.61
N ALA A 54 -0.30 1.87 2.78
CA ALA A 54 -0.38 1.09 4.01
C ALA A 54 0.20 1.86 5.21
N LEU A 55 1.35 2.52 5.03
CA LEU A 55 1.95 3.37 6.07
C LEU A 55 1.01 4.54 6.43
N LYS A 56 0.46 5.25 5.44
CA LYS A 56 -0.54 6.32 5.67
C LYS A 56 -1.76 5.80 6.41
N ALA A 57 -2.28 4.63 6.03
CA ALA A 57 -3.42 4.01 6.68
C ALA A 57 -3.12 3.60 8.12
N SER A 58 -1.88 3.17 8.44
CA SER A 58 -1.48 2.89 9.82
C SER A 58 -1.47 4.15 10.68
N LEU A 59 -0.91 5.25 10.17
CA LEU A 59 -0.88 6.54 10.87
C LEU A 59 -2.29 7.13 11.04
N ALA A 60 -3.18 6.88 10.08
CA ALA A 60 -4.58 7.30 10.18
C ALA A 60 -5.39 6.46 11.20
N LYS A 61 -4.97 5.22 11.48
CA LYS A 61 -5.59 4.35 12.49
C LYS A 61 -5.22 4.73 13.92
N ASP A 62 -4.06 5.36 14.12
CA ASP A 62 -3.65 5.84 15.43
C ASP A 62 -4.58 6.95 15.98
N ASP A 63 -5.41 7.57 15.13
CA ASP A 63 -6.37 8.59 15.57
C ASP A 63 -7.73 8.01 16.01
N LYS A 64 -8.06 6.76 15.62
CA LYS A 64 -9.27 6.05 16.11
C LYS A 64 -9.07 4.53 16.08
N PRO A 65 -8.99 3.83 17.22
CA PRO A 65 -9.11 2.37 17.21
C PRO A 65 -10.45 2.00 16.57
N LEU A 66 -10.43 1.12 15.57
CA LEU A 66 -11.62 0.45 15.04
C LEU A 66 -12.17 -0.46 16.14
N THR A 67 -12.91 0.15 17.07
CA THR A 67 -13.52 -0.58 18.17
C THR A 67 -14.59 -1.51 17.62
N ALA A 68 -14.78 -2.66 18.28
CA ALA A 68 -15.91 -3.55 18.00
C ALA A 68 -17.26 -2.80 18.01
N ARG A 69 -17.34 -1.66 18.71
CA ARG A 69 -18.51 -0.76 18.72
C ARG A 69 -18.73 -0.08 17.36
N THR A 70 -17.69 0.41 16.70
CA THR A 70 -17.79 1.01 15.36
C THR A 70 -18.21 -0.03 14.33
N LEU A 71 -17.63 -1.23 14.39
CA LEU A 71 -17.98 -2.34 13.51
C LEU A 71 -19.43 -2.81 13.73
N ARG A 72 -19.86 -2.96 14.99
CA ARG A 72 -21.25 -3.33 15.33
C ARG A 72 -22.27 -2.27 14.89
N ARG A 73 -21.90 -0.99 14.93
CA ARG A 73 -22.77 0.10 14.48
C ARG A 73 -23.00 0.02 12.97
N ILE A 74 -21.93 -0.10 12.19
CA ILE A 74 -22.01 -0.18 10.72
C ILE A 74 -22.79 -1.45 10.29
N LEU A 75 -22.52 -2.60 10.92
CA LEU A 75 -23.26 -3.83 10.61
C LEU A 75 -24.76 -3.73 10.92
N ARG A 76 -25.14 -3.03 11.99
CA ARG A 76 -26.56 -2.83 12.36
C ARG A 76 -27.25 -1.85 11.41
N GLU A 77 -26.56 -0.78 11.01
CA GLU A 77 -27.04 0.19 10.02
C GLU A 77 -27.35 -0.51 8.67
N GLU A 78 -26.47 -1.39 8.20
CA GLU A 78 -26.67 -2.16 6.97
C GLU A 78 -27.81 -3.20 7.04
N MET A 79 -28.03 -3.82 8.20
CA MET A 79 -29.14 -4.80 8.39
C MET A 79 -30.52 -4.13 8.44
N VAL A 80 -30.61 -2.92 9.02
CA VAL A 80 -31.86 -2.15 9.06
C VAL A 80 -32.19 -1.57 7.69
N SER A 81 -31.18 -1.15 6.92
CA SER A 81 -31.37 -0.62 5.55
C SER A 81 -31.85 -1.68 4.54
N LYS A 82 -31.62 -2.97 4.78
CA LYS A 82 -32.03 -4.06 3.87
C LYS A 82 -33.35 -4.74 4.26
N SER A 83 -34.03 -4.26 5.28
CA SER A 83 -35.28 -4.84 5.79
C SER A 83 -36.51 -3.96 5.51
N GLY A 84 -36.42 -3.02 4.56
CA GLY A 84 -37.51 -2.15 4.11
C GLY A 84 -37.81 -2.33 2.64
#